data_AF-A9ENP8-F1
#
_entry.id   AF-A9ENP8-F1
#
_cell.length_a   1.000
_cell.length_b   1.000
_cell.length_c   1.000
_cell.angle_alpha   90.00
_cell.angle_beta   90.00
_cell.angle_gamma   90.00
#
_symmetry.space_group_name_H-M   'P 1'
#
loop_
_entity.id
_entity.type
_entity.pdbx_description
1 polymer ?
#
loop_
_entity_poly.entity_id
_entity_poly.type
_entity_poly.pdbx_seq_one_letter_code
_entity_poly.pdbx_strand_id
1 'polypeptide(L)'
;MTVEDVTRALDAAREELSAAAAAALSAKRGDGGWTRYQTAHDKCISLERDLARATGEECAVEIPWQHPWNVGAPLPHVFSSGSRTLVVYNMREPDPAWDGSYATVVDPTSADLRLIAIVEFERCLAHKLGPPNDEVLHGHPLHGRGLVGYAAHVVERSRWIAELMKINSVHSQYNPEEWKQYRHYLLAFHDETFECIARSHSLKQTMSSFPEALDLCTKRILA
;
A
#
# COMPACT_ATOMS: atom_id res chain seq x y z
N MET A 1 15.88 22.36 3.38
CA MET A 1 17.06 21.49 3.12
C MET A 1 17.30 21.51 1.62
N THR A 2 18.54 21.71 1.17
CA THR A 2 18.84 21.69 -0.27
C THR A 2 18.79 20.25 -0.80
N VAL A 3 18.69 20.04 -2.12
CA VAL A 3 18.77 18.70 -2.73
C VAL A 3 20.08 18.00 -2.33
N GLU A 4 21.19 18.74 -2.31
CA GLU A 4 22.51 18.24 -1.90
C GLU A 4 22.52 17.79 -0.42
N ASP A 5 21.91 18.57 0.47
CA ASP A 5 21.81 18.22 1.89
C ASP A 5 20.98 16.95 2.10
N VAL A 6 19.83 16.82 1.44
CA VAL A 6 18.97 15.63 1.55
C VAL A 6 19.69 14.40 1.00
N THR A 7 20.37 14.53 -0.15
CA THR A 7 21.12 13.44 -0.77
C THR A 7 22.19 12.91 0.16
N ARG A 8 23.02 13.81 0.72
CA ARG A 8 24.06 13.44 1.69
C ARG A 8 23.49 12.78 2.94
N ALA A 9 22.35 13.28 3.45
CA ALA A 9 21.68 12.68 4.59
C ALA A 9 21.13 11.27 4.28
N LEU A 10 20.58 11.08 3.08
CA LEU A 10 20.06 9.80 2.62
C LEU A 10 21.18 8.75 2.46
N ASP A 11 22.32 9.13 1.89
CA ASP A 11 23.46 8.23 1.73
C ASP A 11 23.97 7.75 3.10
N ALA A 12 24.11 8.66 4.06
CA ALA A 12 24.48 8.31 5.43
C ALA A 12 23.43 7.41 6.11
N ALA A 13 22.14 7.66 5.88
CA ALA A 13 21.07 6.82 6.41
C ALA A 13 21.07 5.40 5.81
N ARG A 14 21.41 5.25 4.53
CA ARG A 14 21.54 3.94 3.86
C ARG A 14 22.70 3.13 4.40
N GLU A 15 23.84 3.76 4.69
CA GLU A 15 24.95 3.11 5.38
C GLU A 15 24.53 2.63 6.78
N GLU A 16 23.80 3.47 7.53
CA GLU A 16 23.25 3.13 8.84
C GLU A 16 22.27 1.95 8.76
N LEU A 17 21.36 1.95 7.78
CA LEU A 17 20.40 0.86 7.54
C LEU A 17 21.11 -0.45 7.21
N SER A 18 22.13 -0.42 6.34
CA SER A 18 22.91 -1.59 5.98
C SER A 18 23.61 -2.19 7.21
N ALA A 19 24.23 -1.35 8.03
CA ALA A 19 24.86 -1.78 9.29
C ALA A 19 23.82 -2.35 10.28
N ALA A 20 22.65 -1.71 10.41
CA ALA A 20 21.57 -2.17 11.27
C ALA A 20 20.97 -3.50 10.80
N ALA A 21 20.85 -3.72 9.49
CA ALA A 21 20.39 -4.98 8.90
C ALA A 21 21.36 -6.13 9.19
N ALA A 22 22.66 -5.91 9.00
CA ALA A 22 23.70 -6.90 9.34
C ALA A 22 23.65 -7.27 10.83
N ALA A 23 23.46 -6.28 11.71
CA ALA A 23 23.31 -6.51 13.15
C ALA A 23 22.04 -7.31 13.48
N ALA A 24 20.89 -6.98 12.88
CA ALA A 24 19.61 -7.65 13.11
C ALA A 24 19.60 -9.12 12.66
N LEU A 25 20.38 -9.49 11.63
CA LEU A 25 20.52 -10.89 11.22
C LEU A 25 21.35 -11.72 12.22
N SER A 26 22.32 -11.08 12.89
CA SER A 26 23.15 -11.73 13.91
C SER A 26 22.53 -11.70 15.32
N ALA A 27 21.42 -10.98 15.46
CA ALA A 27 20.76 -10.69 16.72
C ALA A 27 20.06 -11.91 17.33
N LYS A 28 20.09 -12.02 18.66
CA LYS A 28 19.21 -12.95 19.39
C LYS A 28 17.84 -12.30 19.59
N ARG A 29 16.78 -13.11 19.61
CA ARG A 29 15.41 -12.63 19.87
C ARG A 29 15.39 -11.79 21.16
N GLY A 30 15.02 -10.52 21.05
CA GLY A 30 14.89 -9.59 22.20
C GLY A 30 16.06 -8.62 22.45
N ASP A 31 17.11 -8.62 21.63
CA ASP A 31 18.28 -7.72 21.81
C ASP A 31 18.12 -6.30 21.22
N GLY A 32 16.94 -6.01 20.64
CA GLY A 32 16.63 -4.72 20.04
C GLY A 32 17.24 -4.49 18.64
N GLY A 33 17.90 -5.49 18.04
CA GLY A 33 18.45 -5.40 16.68
C GLY A 33 17.38 -5.04 15.65
N TRP A 34 16.21 -5.68 15.72
CA TRP A 34 15.06 -5.37 14.87
C TRP A 34 14.53 -3.95 15.06
N THR A 35 14.52 -3.43 16.29
CA THR A 35 14.12 -2.04 16.56
C THR A 35 15.07 -1.05 15.92
N ARG A 36 16.40 -1.30 15.99
CA ARG A 36 17.39 -0.43 15.32
C ARG A 36 17.25 -0.47 13.81
N TYR A 37 17.06 -1.65 13.24
CA TYR A 37 16.79 -1.82 11.81
C TYR A 37 15.55 -1.01 11.39
N GLN A 38 14.46 -1.13 12.14
CA GLN A 38 13.21 -0.44 11.83
C GLN A 38 13.38 1.09 11.89
N THR A 39 14.02 1.61 12.94
CA THR A 39 14.33 3.06 13.04
C THR A 39 15.19 3.56 11.87
N ALA A 40 16.23 2.81 11.48
CA ALA A 40 17.09 3.18 10.36
C ALA A 40 16.33 3.10 9.02
N HIS A 41 15.44 2.12 8.88
CA HIS A 41 14.59 1.94 7.72
C HIS A 41 13.62 3.12 7.56
N ASP A 42 12.88 3.46 8.61
CA ASP A 42 11.93 4.58 8.61
C ASP A 42 12.62 5.91 8.28
N LYS A 43 13.85 6.10 8.79
CA LYS A 43 14.70 7.26 8.46
C LYS A 43 15.06 7.29 6.98
N CYS A 44 15.46 6.16 6.38
CA CYS A 44 15.74 6.08 4.94
C CYS A 44 14.50 6.44 4.12
N ILE A 45 13.36 5.80 4.42
CA ILE A 45 12.09 6.03 3.73
C ILE A 45 11.67 7.50 3.82
N SER A 46 11.87 8.16 4.97
CA SER A 46 11.59 9.59 5.11
C SER A 46 12.48 10.44 4.20
N LEU A 47 13.79 10.18 4.18
CA LEU A 47 14.74 10.94 3.37
C LEU A 47 14.56 10.70 1.86
N GLU A 48 14.17 9.50 1.46
CA GLU A 48 13.79 9.18 0.09
C GLU A 48 12.59 10.03 -0.38
N ARG A 49 11.56 10.16 0.46
CA ARG A 49 10.42 11.05 0.17
C ARG A 49 10.84 12.50 0.09
N ASP A 50 11.69 12.95 1.01
CA ASP A 50 12.17 14.33 1.02
C ASP A 50 12.98 14.65 -0.23
N LEU A 51 13.80 13.72 -0.71
CA LEU A 51 14.58 13.88 -1.94
C LEU A 51 13.67 13.93 -3.16
N ALA A 52 12.71 13.01 -3.28
CA ALA A 52 11.70 13.02 -4.35
C ALA A 52 10.90 14.34 -4.33
N ARG A 53 10.51 14.81 -3.14
CA ARG A 53 9.83 16.10 -2.98
C ARG A 53 10.68 17.28 -3.45
N ALA A 54 11.95 17.32 -3.06
CA ALA A 54 12.88 18.39 -3.42
C ALA A 54 13.21 18.43 -4.93
N THR A 55 13.19 17.28 -5.60
CA THR A 55 13.49 17.14 -7.03
C THR A 55 12.26 17.24 -7.94
N GLY A 56 11.06 17.37 -7.36
CA GLY A 56 9.82 17.47 -8.14
C GLY A 56 9.24 16.13 -8.58
N GLU A 57 9.80 15.01 -8.13
CA GLU A 57 9.35 13.66 -8.48
C GLU A 57 8.10 13.24 -7.70
N GLU A 58 7.46 12.17 -8.16
CA GLU A 58 6.38 11.50 -7.43
C GLU A 58 6.93 10.72 -6.25
N CYS A 59 6.14 10.60 -5.17
CA CYS A 59 6.55 9.80 -4.01
C CYS A 59 5.34 9.19 -3.31
N ALA A 60 5.55 8.02 -2.71
CA ALA A 60 4.57 7.35 -1.87
C ALA A 60 4.62 7.93 -0.46
N VAL A 61 3.48 8.33 0.08
CA VAL A 61 3.33 8.77 1.47
C VAL A 61 2.47 7.76 2.18
N GLU A 62 3.07 7.02 3.11
CA GLU A 62 2.33 6.11 3.99
C GLU A 62 1.22 6.87 4.73
N ILE A 63 0.04 6.27 4.78
CA ILE A 63 -1.12 6.76 5.52
C ILE A 63 -1.53 5.74 6.58
N PRO A 64 -2.04 6.18 7.75
CA PRO A 64 -2.64 5.27 8.71
C PRO A 64 -3.77 4.48 8.06
N TRP A 65 -3.76 3.16 8.26
CA TRP A 65 -4.76 2.25 7.70
C TRP A 65 -5.45 1.47 8.82
N GLN A 66 -6.75 1.70 9.00
CA GLN A 66 -7.49 1.21 10.17
C GLN A 66 -7.56 -0.31 10.24
N HIS A 67 -7.60 -0.98 9.09
CA HIS A 67 -7.77 -2.43 8.99
C HIS A 67 -6.58 -3.00 8.22
N PRO A 68 -5.41 -3.20 8.86
CA PRO A 68 -4.25 -3.76 8.18
C PRO A 68 -4.54 -5.18 7.69
N TRP A 69 -3.98 -5.55 6.55
CA TRP A 69 -4.13 -6.87 5.96
C TRP A 69 -3.21 -7.90 6.61
N ASN A 70 -3.62 -9.16 6.52
CA ASN A 70 -2.78 -10.29 6.89
C ASN A 70 -1.49 -10.26 6.07
N VAL A 71 -0.34 -10.41 6.73
CA VAL A 71 0.95 -10.31 6.05
C VAL A 71 1.29 -11.57 5.25
N GLY A 72 0.77 -12.76 5.59
CA GLY A 72 1.07 -13.99 4.86
C GLY A 72 0.01 -14.38 3.82
N ALA A 73 -1.26 -14.03 4.06
CA ALA A 73 -2.36 -14.36 3.16
C ALA A 73 -3.41 -13.24 3.13
N PRO A 74 -3.08 -12.06 2.55
CA PRO A 74 -4.00 -10.95 2.42
C PRO A 74 -5.17 -11.25 1.45
N LEU A 75 -4.88 -11.99 0.37
CA LEU A 75 -5.86 -12.46 -0.62
C LEU A 75 -6.81 -11.34 -1.11
N PRO A 76 -6.29 -10.26 -1.73
CA PRO A 76 -7.12 -9.15 -2.18
C PRO A 76 -8.01 -9.55 -3.36
N HIS A 77 -9.28 -9.14 -3.30
CA HIS A 77 -10.26 -9.27 -4.38
C HIS A 77 -10.79 -7.89 -4.77
N VAL A 78 -10.92 -7.64 -6.07
CA VAL A 78 -11.38 -6.34 -6.59
C VAL A 78 -12.70 -6.49 -7.32
N PHE A 79 -13.68 -5.65 -6.97
CA PHE A 79 -14.96 -5.50 -7.66
C PHE A 79 -15.03 -4.09 -8.20
N SER A 80 -15.36 -3.91 -9.47
CA SER A 80 -15.42 -2.57 -10.06
C SER A 80 -16.60 -2.44 -11.02
N SER A 81 -17.29 -1.30 -10.96
CA SER A 81 -18.36 -0.91 -11.88
C SER A 81 -18.36 0.61 -12.03
N GLY A 82 -17.98 1.09 -13.21
CA GLY A 82 -17.92 2.52 -13.52
C GLY A 82 -17.11 3.30 -12.47
N SER A 83 -17.81 4.09 -11.65
CA SER A 83 -17.20 4.99 -10.66
C SER A 83 -17.03 4.39 -9.25
N ARG A 84 -17.30 3.10 -9.04
CA ARG A 84 -17.11 2.42 -7.75
C ARG A 84 -16.13 1.27 -7.89
N THR A 85 -15.22 1.16 -6.93
CA THR A 85 -14.32 0.02 -6.80
C THR A 85 -14.30 -0.42 -5.35
N LEU A 86 -14.54 -1.70 -5.10
CA LEU A 86 -14.39 -2.32 -3.79
C LEU A 86 -13.16 -3.22 -3.79
N VAL A 87 -12.42 -3.20 -2.68
CA VAL A 87 -11.31 -4.11 -2.41
C VAL A 87 -11.62 -4.88 -1.14
N VAL A 88 -11.60 -6.20 -1.24
CA VAL A 88 -11.83 -7.12 -0.12
C VAL A 88 -10.54 -7.82 0.21
N TYR A 89 -10.17 -7.92 1.49
CA TYR A 89 -8.98 -8.67 1.90
C TYR A 89 -9.12 -9.23 3.32
N ASN A 90 -8.33 -10.26 3.59
CA ASN A 90 -8.17 -10.88 4.91
C ASN A 90 -7.42 -9.94 5.85
N MET A 91 -8.01 -9.60 7.00
CA MET A 91 -7.38 -8.71 7.97
C MET A 91 -6.28 -9.42 8.76
N ARG A 92 -5.36 -8.63 9.31
CA ARG A 92 -4.35 -9.13 10.22
C ARG A 92 -4.99 -9.50 11.55
N GLU A 93 -4.89 -10.79 11.89
CA GLU A 93 -5.20 -11.31 13.22
C GLU A 93 -3.91 -11.86 13.82
N PRO A 94 -3.28 -11.16 14.78
CA PRO A 94 -2.07 -11.66 15.42
C PRO A 94 -2.37 -12.94 16.18
N ASP A 95 -1.60 -14.00 15.92
CA ASP A 95 -1.60 -15.21 16.72
C ASP A 95 -0.54 -15.10 17.84
N PRO A 96 -0.95 -14.96 19.12
CA PRO A 96 -0.01 -14.82 20.23
C PRO A 96 0.84 -16.08 20.46
N ALA A 97 0.41 -17.24 19.96
CA ALA A 97 1.11 -18.51 20.07
C ALA A 97 2.04 -18.78 18.88
N TRP A 98 2.09 -17.89 17.89
CA TRP A 98 2.96 -18.06 16.73
C TRP A 98 4.44 -17.90 17.10
N ASP A 99 5.20 -18.98 16.88
CA ASP A 99 6.63 -19.06 17.19
C ASP A 99 7.53 -19.04 15.95
N GLY A 100 6.93 -18.99 14.75
CA GLY A 100 7.61 -19.02 13.46
C GLY A 100 7.78 -20.43 12.87
N SER A 101 7.34 -21.49 13.54
CA SER A 101 7.51 -22.87 13.07
C SER A 101 6.42 -23.36 12.12
N TYR A 102 5.32 -22.62 11.98
CA TYR A 102 4.19 -22.97 11.13
C TYR A 102 3.62 -21.76 10.39
N ALA A 103 2.86 -22.05 9.33
CA ALA A 103 2.09 -21.08 8.58
C ALA A 103 0.63 -21.55 8.48
N THR A 104 -0.31 -20.63 8.63
CA THR A 104 -1.74 -20.91 8.46
C THR A 104 -2.12 -20.72 7.01
N VAL A 105 -2.45 -21.82 6.33
CA VAL A 105 -2.99 -21.76 4.97
C VAL A 105 -4.43 -21.25 5.03
N VAL A 106 -4.73 -20.25 4.22
CA VAL A 106 -6.08 -19.68 4.11
C VAL A 106 -6.67 -20.08 2.76
N ASP A 107 -7.72 -20.90 2.79
CA ASP A 107 -8.53 -21.22 1.62
C ASP A 107 -9.70 -20.22 1.51
N PRO A 108 -9.71 -19.33 0.50
CA PRO A 108 -10.79 -18.35 0.32
C PRO A 108 -12.13 -18.98 -0.10
N THR A 109 -12.17 -20.28 -0.40
CA THR A 109 -13.40 -21.01 -0.73
C THR A 109 -14.05 -21.67 0.50
N SER A 110 -13.32 -21.74 1.62
CA SER A 110 -13.82 -22.31 2.88
C SER A 110 -14.93 -21.46 3.50
N ALA A 111 -15.76 -22.10 4.34
CA ALA A 111 -16.78 -21.42 5.14
C ALA A 111 -16.23 -20.85 6.46
N ASP A 112 -14.91 -20.87 6.66
CA ASP A 112 -14.28 -20.39 7.88
C ASP A 112 -14.50 -18.88 8.05
N LEU A 113 -14.93 -18.49 9.24
CA LEU A 113 -15.13 -17.09 9.59
C LEU A 113 -13.78 -16.42 9.87
N ARG A 114 -13.59 -15.23 9.30
CA ARG A 114 -12.38 -14.41 9.47
C ARG A 114 -12.77 -12.94 9.57
N LEU A 115 -11.89 -12.13 10.13
CA LEU A 115 -12.01 -10.68 9.98
C LEU A 115 -11.65 -10.29 8.54
N ILE A 116 -12.65 -9.82 7.80
CA ILE A 116 -12.52 -9.38 6.41
C ILE A 116 -12.76 -7.87 6.36
N ALA A 117 -11.86 -7.17 5.68
CA ALA A 117 -12.03 -5.76 5.36
C ALA A 117 -12.66 -5.62 3.97
N ILE A 118 -13.58 -4.66 3.86
CA ILE A 118 -14.18 -4.21 2.60
C ILE A 118 -13.92 -2.72 2.49
N VAL A 119 -13.13 -2.33 1.51
CA VAL A 119 -12.75 -0.94 1.23
C VAL A 119 -13.50 -0.48 0.00
N GLU A 120 -14.30 0.57 0.11
CA GLU A 120 -14.99 1.17 -1.03
C GLU A 120 -14.29 2.47 -1.42
N PHE A 121 -13.73 2.51 -2.62
CA PHE A 121 -13.15 3.70 -3.24
C PHE A 121 -14.23 4.46 -4.03
N GLU A 122 -14.52 5.67 -3.58
CA GLU A 122 -15.58 6.49 -4.15
C GLU A 122 -15.08 7.27 -5.37
N ARG A 123 -15.90 7.28 -6.43
CA ARG A 123 -15.56 7.91 -7.71
C ARG A 123 -14.20 7.41 -8.23
N CYS A 124 -13.97 6.11 -8.16
CA CYS A 124 -12.77 5.50 -8.73
C CYS A 124 -12.76 5.67 -10.25
N LEU A 125 -11.69 6.26 -10.80
CA LEU A 125 -11.53 6.50 -12.24
C LEU A 125 -10.81 5.35 -12.93
N ALA A 126 -9.83 4.76 -12.25
CA ALA A 126 -9.01 3.67 -12.75
C ALA A 126 -8.38 2.92 -11.58
N HIS A 127 -8.11 1.63 -11.77
CA HIS A 127 -7.43 0.79 -10.80
C HIS A 127 -6.50 -0.23 -11.49
N LYS A 128 -5.56 -0.77 -10.72
CA LYS A 128 -4.67 -1.87 -11.09
C LYS A 128 -4.56 -2.82 -9.90
N LEU A 129 -4.51 -4.11 -10.19
CA LEU A 129 -4.15 -5.15 -9.22
C LEU A 129 -3.12 -6.04 -9.91
N GLY A 130 -1.98 -6.29 -9.26
CA GLY A 130 -0.97 -7.19 -9.80
C GLY A 130 0.43 -6.87 -9.30
N PRO A 131 1.48 -7.23 -10.05
CA PRO A 131 2.86 -7.13 -9.56
C PRO A 131 3.25 -5.69 -9.21
N PRO A 132 4.22 -5.51 -8.31
CA PRO A 132 5.09 -6.55 -7.72
C PRO A 132 4.52 -7.21 -6.46
N ASN A 133 5.08 -8.37 -6.11
CA ASN A 133 5.00 -8.94 -4.76
C ASN A 133 6.06 -8.29 -3.83
N ASP A 134 6.10 -8.70 -2.58
CA ASP A 134 7.03 -8.17 -1.59
C ASP A 134 8.51 -8.49 -1.90
N GLU A 135 8.81 -9.67 -2.42
CA GLU A 135 10.17 -10.12 -2.80
C GLU A 135 10.78 -9.22 -3.90
N VAL A 136 9.95 -8.75 -4.83
CA VAL A 136 10.37 -7.87 -5.93
C VAL A 136 9.82 -6.45 -5.84
N LEU A 137 9.41 -6.00 -4.65
CA LEU A 137 8.87 -4.66 -4.43
C LEU A 137 9.85 -3.55 -4.86
N HIS A 138 11.16 -3.85 -4.82
CA HIS A 138 12.21 -2.95 -5.28
C HIS A 138 12.20 -2.67 -6.79
N GLY A 139 11.47 -3.47 -7.57
CA GLY A 139 11.17 -3.21 -8.99
C GLY A 139 10.05 -2.21 -9.22
N HIS A 140 9.29 -1.82 -8.18
CA HIS A 140 8.21 -0.85 -8.32
C HIS A 140 8.76 0.54 -8.69
N PRO A 141 8.08 1.33 -9.55
CA PRO A 141 8.49 2.69 -9.86
C PRO A 141 8.61 3.62 -8.65
N LEU A 142 7.96 3.34 -7.53
CA LEU A 142 8.06 4.13 -6.29
C LEU A 142 9.11 3.60 -5.29
N HIS A 143 9.84 2.54 -5.65
CA HIS A 143 11.00 2.13 -4.85
C HIS A 143 12.04 3.25 -4.81
N GLY A 144 12.63 3.48 -3.63
CA GLY A 144 13.52 4.62 -3.41
C GLY A 144 12.81 5.97 -3.33
N ARG A 145 11.47 5.99 -3.33
CA ARG A 145 10.62 7.20 -3.30
C ARG A 145 9.51 7.10 -2.26
N GLY A 146 9.78 6.42 -1.15
CA GLY A 146 8.88 6.33 0.00
C GLY A 146 7.89 5.17 0.01
N LEU A 147 7.99 4.22 -0.93
CA LEU A 147 7.17 3.01 -0.92
C LEU A 147 7.62 2.07 0.20
N VAL A 148 6.67 1.63 1.03
CA VAL A 148 6.87 0.66 2.10
C VAL A 148 6.04 -0.60 1.83
N GLY A 149 6.61 -1.79 2.04
CA GLY A 149 5.86 -3.04 1.94
C GLY A 149 4.81 -3.16 3.06
N TYR A 150 3.72 -3.87 2.82
CA TYR A 150 2.67 -4.08 3.84
C TYR A 150 2.02 -2.78 4.38
N ALA A 151 2.05 -1.71 3.59
CA ALA A 151 1.53 -0.40 3.98
C ALA A 151 0.60 0.20 2.92
N ALA A 152 -0.27 1.12 3.37
CA ALA A 152 -1.16 1.90 2.52
C ALA A 152 -0.57 3.29 2.28
N HIS A 153 -0.73 3.82 1.06
CA HIS A 153 -0.10 5.07 0.66
C HIS A 153 -1.06 5.96 -0.12
N VAL A 154 -0.77 7.26 -0.09
CA VAL A 154 -1.18 8.23 -1.11
C VAL A 154 0.06 8.65 -1.88
N VAL A 155 0.00 8.59 -3.21
CA VAL A 155 1.11 9.01 -4.07
C VAL A 155 0.97 10.49 -4.41
N GLU A 156 1.95 11.28 -3.96
CA GLU A 156 2.06 12.70 -4.30
C GLU A 156 2.64 12.88 -5.70
N ARG A 157 2.22 13.96 -6.38
CA ARG A 157 2.63 14.28 -7.77
C ARG A 157 2.50 13.10 -8.73
N SER A 158 1.47 12.27 -8.51
CA SER A 158 1.22 11.05 -9.27
C SER A 158 1.32 11.28 -10.77
N ARG A 159 2.29 10.61 -11.41
CA ARG A 159 2.44 10.62 -12.87
C ARG A 159 1.22 10.01 -13.54
N TRP A 160 0.58 9.03 -12.90
CA TRP A 160 -0.62 8.38 -13.42
C TRP A 160 -1.82 9.34 -13.45
N ILE A 161 -2.00 10.20 -12.43
CA ILE A 161 -3.02 11.26 -12.48
C ILE A 161 -2.71 12.22 -13.64
N ALA A 162 -1.46 12.65 -13.79
CA ALA A 162 -1.06 13.55 -14.89
C ALA A 162 -1.32 12.93 -16.28
N GLU A 163 -1.07 11.63 -16.42
CA GLU A 163 -1.39 10.86 -17.64
C GLU A 163 -2.89 10.84 -17.93
N LEU A 164 -3.72 10.51 -16.93
CA LEU A 164 -5.18 10.49 -17.09
C LEU A 164 -5.74 11.89 -17.40
N MET A 165 -5.20 12.95 -16.78
CA MET A 165 -5.53 14.34 -17.10
C MET A 165 -5.21 14.66 -18.55
N LYS A 166 -4.03 14.27 -19.04
CA LYS A 166 -3.63 14.47 -20.44
C LYS A 166 -4.57 13.75 -21.41
N ILE A 167 -4.95 12.51 -21.12
CA ILE A 167 -5.90 11.74 -21.94
C ILE A 167 -7.25 12.46 -22.01
N ASN A 168 -7.77 12.93 -20.88
CA ASN A 168 -9.08 13.59 -20.80
C ASN A 168 -9.08 15.04 -21.32
N SER A 169 -7.90 15.67 -21.47
CA SER A 169 -7.77 17.06 -21.92
C SER A 169 -8.35 17.37 -23.30
N VAL A 170 -8.60 16.35 -24.13
CA VAL A 170 -9.21 16.52 -25.47
C VAL A 170 -10.71 16.81 -25.43
N HIS A 171 -11.36 16.58 -24.28
CA HIS A 171 -12.79 16.80 -24.13
C HIS A 171 -13.09 18.31 -24.03
N SER A 172 -14.07 18.80 -24.77
CA SER A 172 -14.41 20.24 -24.83
C SER A 172 -14.82 20.85 -23.48
N GLN A 173 -15.32 20.02 -22.55
CA GLN A 173 -15.68 20.41 -21.18
C GLN A 173 -14.62 20.01 -20.14
N TYR A 174 -13.40 19.68 -20.56
CA TYR A 174 -12.32 19.33 -19.64
C TYR A 174 -12.06 20.47 -18.65
N ASN A 175 -12.12 20.16 -17.35
CA ASN A 175 -11.80 21.08 -16.28
C ASN A 175 -10.67 20.50 -15.42
N PRO A 176 -9.43 21.04 -15.48
CA PRO A 176 -8.32 20.55 -14.66
C PRO A 176 -8.57 20.73 -13.15
N GLU A 177 -9.41 21.68 -12.75
CA GLU A 177 -9.70 21.93 -11.33
C GLU A 177 -10.45 20.75 -10.69
N GLU A 178 -11.29 20.04 -11.45
CA GLU A 178 -11.98 18.83 -10.99
C GLU A 178 -10.99 17.71 -10.66
N TRP A 179 -9.74 17.76 -11.10
CA TRP A 179 -8.77 16.70 -10.80
C TRP A 179 -8.14 16.83 -9.41
N LYS A 180 -8.22 18.02 -8.78
CA LYS A 180 -7.64 18.30 -7.46
C LYS A 180 -8.26 17.49 -6.32
N GLN A 181 -9.47 16.97 -6.51
CA GLN A 181 -10.15 16.11 -5.53
C GLN A 181 -9.74 14.64 -5.61
N TYR A 182 -9.02 14.22 -6.66
CA TYR A 182 -8.59 12.82 -6.80
C TYR A 182 -7.25 12.59 -6.11
N ARG A 183 -7.06 11.37 -5.64
CA ARG A 183 -5.86 10.86 -4.97
C ARG A 183 -5.46 9.56 -5.65
N HIS A 184 -4.16 9.32 -5.72
CA HIS A 184 -3.62 8.04 -6.12
C HIS A 184 -3.35 7.23 -4.86
N TYR A 185 -4.17 6.21 -4.61
CA TYR A 185 -4.00 5.27 -3.51
C TYR A 185 -3.19 4.06 -3.95
N LEU A 186 -2.28 3.58 -3.10
CA LEU A 186 -1.49 2.36 -3.31
C LEU A 186 -1.50 1.52 -2.03
N LEU A 187 -1.93 0.27 -2.13
CA LEU A 187 -1.88 -0.74 -1.08
C LEU A 187 -0.85 -1.80 -1.49
N ALA A 188 0.19 -2.01 -0.70
CA ALA A 188 1.23 -3.02 -0.96
C ALA A 188 0.92 -4.31 -0.17
N PHE A 189 0.28 -5.29 -0.80
CA PHE A 189 0.03 -6.60 -0.21
C PHE A 189 1.27 -7.50 -0.31
N HIS A 190 1.13 -8.77 0.08
CA HIS A 190 2.21 -9.76 0.02
C HIS A 190 2.53 -10.10 -1.45
N ASP A 191 1.54 -10.52 -2.23
CA ASP A 191 1.75 -11.06 -3.59
C ASP A 191 1.53 -10.03 -4.70
N GLU A 192 0.87 -8.91 -4.39
CA GLU A 192 0.52 -7.87 -5.35
C GLU A 192 0.41 -6.47 -4.72
N THR A 193 0.37 -5.46 -5.57
CA THR A 193 -0.11 -4.13 -5.21
C THR A 193 -1.51 -3.90 -5.76
N PHE A 194 -2.30 -3.14 -5.02
CA PHE A 194 -3.50 -2.50 -5.55
C PHE A 194 -3.26 -1.00 -5.64
N GLU A 195 -3.48 -0.42 -6.82
CA GLU A 195 -3.39 1.01 -7.05
C GLU A 195 -4.72 1.53 -7.61
N CYS A 196 -5.17 2.72 -7.19
CA CYS A 196 -6.32 3.36 -7.83
C CYS A 196 -6.30 4.88 -7.76
N ILE A 197 -7.01 5.52 -8.70
CA ILE A 197 -7.29 6.95 -8.69
C ILE A 197 -8.74 7.15 -8.23
N ALA A 198 -8.96 7.69 -7.04
CA ALA A 198 -10.29 7.87 -6.44
C ALA A 198 -10.37 9.18 -5.64
N ARG A 199 -11.58 9.65 -5.32
CA ARG A 199 -11.74 10.89 -4.52
C ARG A 199 -11.51 10.65 -3.03
N SER A 200 -12.01 9.53 -2.56
CA SER A 200 -12.06 9.14 -1.15
C SER A 200 -12.17 7.63 -1.06
N HIS A 201 -12.05 7.11 0.15
CA HIS A 201 -12.34 5.72 0.45
C HIS A 201 -13.07 5.61 1.79
N SER A 202 -13.81 4.53 1.97
CA SER A 202 -14.36 4.13 3.25
C SER A 202 -13.99 2.68 3.55
N LEU A 203 -13.80 2.35 4.82
CA LEU A 203 -13.49 0.99 5.26
C LEU A 203 -14.61 0.44 6.13
N LYS A 204 -14.89 -0.84 5.95
CA LYS A 204 -15.74 -1.63 6.84
C LYS A 204 -15.04 -2.94 7.14
N GLN A 205 -15.25 -3.44 8.36
CA GLN A 205 -14.87 -4.79 8.73
C GLN A 205 -16.11 -5.66 8.93
N THR A 206 -15.99 -6.95 8.63
CA THR A 206 -17.01 -7.95 8.89
C THR A 206 -16.36 -9.24 9.37
N MET A 207 -17.03 -9.96 10.27
CA MET A 207 -16.67 -11.34 10.60
C MET A 207 -17.49 -12.26 9.71
N SER A 208 -16.89 -12.81 8.67
CA SER A 208 -17.58 -13.65 7.68
C SER A 208 -16.61 -14.59 6.99
N SER A 209 -17.15 -15.52 6.20
CA SER A 209 -16.35 -16.22 5.19
C SER A 209 -16.06 -15.29 4.00
N PHE A 210 -15.05 -15.65 3.18
CA PHE A 210 -14.79 -14.95 1.92
C PHE A 210 -16.00 -14.98 0.98
N PRO A 211 -16.62 -16.14 0.68
CA PRO A 211 -17.76 -16.19 -0.24
C PRO A 211 -18.92 -15.26 0.16
N GLU A 212 -19.23 -15.18 1.46
CA GLU A 212 -20.25 -14.26 1.97
C GLU A 212 -19.86 -12.78 1.79
N ALA A 213 -18.60 -12.43 2.08
CA ALA A 213 -18.11 -11.07 1.87
C ALA A 213 -18.12 -10.66 0.37
N LEU A 214 -17.78 -11.60 -0.52
CA LEU A 214 -17.80 -11.38 -1.97
C LEU A 214 -19.23 -11.22 -2.50
N ASP A 215 -20.21 -11.97 -1.98
CA ASP A 215 -21.63 -11.80 -2.32
C ASP A 215 -22.17 -10.43 -1.89
N LEU A 216 -21.78 -9.96 -0.69
CA LEU A 216 -22.10 -8.60 -0.24
C LEU A 216 -21.54 -7.53 -1.20
N CYS A 217 -20.30 -7.70 -1.66
CA CYS A 217 -19.68 -6.77 -2.61
C CYS A 217 -20.38 -6.78 -3.98
N THR A 218 -20.81 -7.95 -4.44
CA THR A 218 -21.59 -8.09 -5.69
C THR A 218 -22.91 -7.35 -5.62
N LYS A 219 -23.62 -7.41 -4.49
CA LYS A 219 -24.84 -6.61 -4.28
C LYS A 219 -24.53 -5.11 -4.20
N ARG A 220 -23.43 -4.74 -3.53
CA ARG A 220 -23.02 -3.35 -3.33
C ARG A 220 -22.62 -2.64 -4.61
N ILE A 221 -21.96 -3.34 -5.54
CA ILE A 221 -21.48 -2.77 -6.80
C ILE A 221 -22.60 -2.54 -7.83
N LEU A 222 -23.75 -3.20 -7.65
CA LEU A 222 -24.94 -3.05 -8.51
C LEU A 222 -25.90 -1.94 -8.05
N ALA A 223 -25.82 -1.51 -6.80
CA ALA A 223 -26.56 -0.38 -6.23
C ALA A 223 -25.87 0.95 -6.50
#